data_AF-A0A8S1BN18-F1
#
_entry.id   AF-A0A8S1BN18-F1
#
_cell.length_a   1.000
_cell.length_b   1.000
_cell.length_c   1.000
_cell.angle_alpha   90.00
_cell.angle_beta   90.00
_cell.angle_gamma   90.00
#
_symmetry.space_group_name_H-M   'P 1'
#
loop_
_entity.id
_entity.type
_entity.pdbx_description
1 polymer ?
#
loop_
_entity_poly.entity_id
_entity_poly.type
_entity_poly.pdbx_seq_one_letter_code
_entity_poly.pdbx_strand_id
1 'polypeptide(L)'
;MHYGATLSFLIVIVAKTVSQTCNENVTIVELKNKSYRGKIYKDGEYFVDNVSGIEKGCVCLKEICIKKCCHFGKGYDSNVDECVFIKDQFNPQAWEGSLMREVGFNASKEFIFAKTRINCTKDEKIIQIGDATHDYQLTLDGKLQVVIENNVPGTLIYSPDKYCIDNFVRYGDKVTVQDALVCFSETKRPNHLSLSATCMLVSCFFMILTVAVYVFLPELRYSVPGMIMIALLMSFFANFFFMAVMQILLLRDNISRLLCTVLTFVIYFAMNVGFFWLNVMCYDVWKKFRKLKVSTGGVSSDETTKILWYSAYAFGVPTVLTILLATLEFSGLEGHKLLPNLRRKTCFISGTSKMIYLYTPMLLTCFLNVVFIALVIIRILQIKKQTQRLQRKDAQRFLVFIKLFILTGFSWIFEVISAFYPEYEYSWRFTDAYNVLLGVLLFIMFVCKKKTLAKIAKRYRTTWGHLDAPLTPTPETTTTTTSTPETTNVSLFGRHTTANIE
;
A
#
# COMPACT_ATOMS: atom_id res chain seq x y z
N MET A 1 -35.47 -25.93 2.93
CA MET A 1 -34.48 -26.54 2.00
C MET A 1 -33.19 -25.71 1.93
N HIS A 2 -32.50 -25.44 3.06
CA HIS A 2 -31.24 -24.68 3.03
C HIS A 2 -30.15 -25.16 4.01
N TYR A 3 -30.29 -26.37 4.57
CA TYR A 3 -29.27 -26.98 5.44
C TYR A 3 -28.51 -28.15 4.79
N GLY A 4 -28.80 -28.48 3.53
CA GLY A 4 -28.16 -29.61 2.81
C GLY A 4 -26.92 -29.25 1.99
N ALA A 5 -26.65 -27.96 1.74
CA ALA A 5 -25.56 -27.53 0.86
C ALA A 5 -24.23 -27.27 1.60
N THR A 6 -24.28 -27.03 2.91
CA THR A 6 -23.10 -26.75 3.74
C THR A 6 -22.36 -28.01 4.19
N LEU A 7 -23.07 -29.14 4.33
CA LEU A 7 -22.44 -30.41 4.73
C LEU A 7 -21.65 -31.06 3.59
N SER A 8 -22.14 -30.96 2.34
CA SER A 8 -21.43 -31.46 1.16
C SER A 8 -20.16 -30.65 0.85
N PHE A 9 -20.13 -29.35 1.18
CA PHE A 9 -18.93 -28.53 1.03
C PHE A 9 -17.87 -28.86 2.09
N LEU A 10 -18.28 -29.20 3.31
CA LEU A 10 -17.37 -29.65 4.37
C LEU A 10 -16.81 -31.05 4.11
N ILE A 11 -17.58 -31.98 3.54
CA ILE A 11 -17.09 -33.32 3.17
C ILE A 11 -16.13 -33.25 1.98
N VAL A 12 -16.32 -32.32 1.04
CA VAL A 12 -15.38 -32.10 -0.09
C VAL A 12 -14.10 -31.38 0.35
N ILE A 13 -14.15 -30.55 1.40
CA ILE A 13 -12.95 -29.92 1.97
C ILE A 13 -12.16 -30.89 2.86
N VAL A 14 -12.81 -31.85 3.52
CA VAL A 14 -12.11 -32.90 4.29
C VAL A 14 -11.58 -34.02 3.38
N ALA A 15 -12.18 -34.29 2.23
CA ALA A 15 -11.69 -35.30 1.28
C ALA A 15 -10.56 -34.80 0.34
N LYS A 16 -10.12 -33.54 0.47
CA LYS A 16 -8.98 -32.98 -0.27
C LYS A 16 -7.74 -32.78 0.59
N THR A 17 -7.63 -33.46 1.72
CA THR A 17 -6.32 -33.94 2.15
C THR A 17 -5.92 -35.02 1.15
N VAL A 18 -5.33 -34.61 0.04
CA VAL A 18 -4.66 -35.50 -0.89
C VAL A 18 -3.61 -36.24 -0.07
N SER A 19 -3.95 -37.45 0.37
CA SER A 19 -2.97 -38.47 0.71
C SER A 19 -2.25 -38.73 -0.59
N GLN A 20 -1.19 -37.96 -0.84
CA GLN A 20 -0.33 -38.13 -1.98
C GLN A 20 0.21 -39.55 -1.86
N THR A 21 -0.25 -40.45 -2.73
CA THR A 21 0.18 -41.84 -2.70
C THR A 21 1.69 -41.86 -2.85
N CYS A 22 2.36 -42.43 -1.85
CA CYS A 22 3.81 -42.59 -1.83
C CYS A 22 4.23 -43.31 -3.12
N ASN A 23 4.78 -42.56 -4.08
CA ASN A 23 5.18 -43.06 -5.39
C ASN A 23 6.71 -43.26 -5.40
N GLU A 24 7.22 -44.15 -6.25
CA GLU A 24 8.65 -44.51 -6.34
C GLU A 24 9.57 -43.30 -6.62
N ASN A 25 9.01 -42.20 -7.12
CA ASN A 25 9.70 -40.94 -7.40
C ASN A 25 9.94 -40.05 -6.17
N VAL A 26 9.45 -40.43 -4.99
CA VAL A 26 9.71 -39.72 -3.72
C VAL A 26 10.95 -40.30 -3.06
N THR A 27 11.66 -39.53 -2.24
CA THR A 27 12.81 -40.06 -1.51
C THR A 27 12.34 -41.08 -0.49
N ILE A 28 12.81 -42.31 -0.65
CA ILE A 28 12.38 -43.46 0.11
C ILE A 28 13.53 -43.93 1.00
N VAL A 29 13.21 -44.22 2.26
CA VAL A 29 14.13 -44.85 3.21
C VAL A 29 13.53 -46.14 3.74
N GLU A 30 14.40 -47.07 4.09
CA GLU A 30 14.00 -48.27 4.83
C GLU A 30 13.53 -47.87 6.23
N LEU A 31 12.36 -48.37 6.60
CA LEU A 31 11.77 -48.18 7.92
C LEU A 31 12.17 -49.33 8.84
N LYS A 32 12.38 -49.02 10.12
CA LYS A 32 12.48 -50.04 11.16
C LYS A 32 11.21 -49.98 12.02
N ASN A 33 10.40 -51.03 11.98
CA ASN A 33 9.12 -51.09 12.69
C ASN A 33 8.22 -49.88 12.37
N LYS A 34 8.01 -49.60 11.08
CA LYS A 34 7.28 -48.43 10.58
C LYS A 34 7.79 -47.07 11.10
N SER A 35 9.03 -47.00 11.58
CA SER A 35 9.61 -45.78 12.13
C SER A 35 10.94 -45.41 11.47
N TYR A 36 11.17 -44.10 11.35
CA TYR A 36 12.44 -43.51 10.92
C TYR A 36 12.70 -42.25 11.72
N ARG A 37 13.89 -42.14 12.33
CA ARG A 37 14.29 -41.02 13.22
C ARG A 37 13.25 -40.67 14.30
N GLY A 38 12.58 -41.67 14.87
CA GLY A 38 11.57 -41.49 15.93
C GLY A 38 10.19 -41.04 15.44
N LYS A 39 9.96 -40.86 14.13
CA LYS A 39 8.64 -40.62 13.54
C LYS A 39 8.02 -41.91 13.04
N ILE A 40 6.74 -42.12 13.36
CA ILE A 40 5.95 -43.30 12.96
C ILE A 40 5.18 -42.98 11.67
N TYR A 41 5.28 -43.87 10.68
CA TYR A 41 4.60 -43.78 9.38
C TYR A 41 3.33 -44.62 9.39
N LYS A 42 2.21 -44.03 8.96
CA LYS A 42 0.88 -44.63 8.91
C LYS A 42 0.56 -45.14 7.51
N ASP A 43 -0.54 -45.88 7.38
CA ASP A 43 -1.01 -46.41 6.09
C ASP A 43 -1.20 -45.27 5.07
N GLY A 44 -0.58 -45.42 3.89
CA GLY A 44 -0.49 -44.38 2.86
C GLY A 44 0.83 -43.58 2.85
N GLU A 45 1.62 -43.64 3.93
CA GLU A 45 2.93 -42.95 4.05
C GLU A 45 4.14 -43.89 3.90
N TYR A 46 3.90 -45.19 3.75
CA TYR A 46 4.91 -46.21 3.48
C TYR A 46 4.33 -47.31 2.58
N PHE A 47 5.19 -48.06 1.92
CA PHE A 47 4.84 -49.23 1.13
C PHE A 47 5.85 -50.35 1.38
N VAL A 48 5.48 -51.58 1.06
CA VAL A 48 6.38 -52.72 1.10
C VAL A 48 6.87 -52.96 -0.32
N ASP A 49 8.18 -53.02 -0.50
CA ASP A 49 8.77 -53.37 -1.78
C ASP A 49 8.44 -54.84 -2.11
N ASN A 50 7.69 -55.07 -3.19
CA ASN A 50 7.26 -56.40 -3.59
C ASN A 50 8.42 -57.35 -3.93
N VAL A 51 9.62 -56.83 -4.20
CA VAL A 51 10.79 -57.62 -4.58
C VAL A 51 11.64 -57.97 -3.36
N SER A 52 11.84 -57.03 -2.44
CA SER A 52 12.74 -57.21 -1.28
C SER A 52 12.00 -57.51 0.03
N GLY A 53 10.69 -57.31 0.09
CA GLY A 53 9.88 -57.45 1.31
C GLY A 53 10.16 -56.37 2.36
N ILE A 54 10.95 -55.35 2.02
CA ILE A 54 11.38 -54.28 2.93
C ILE A 54 10.32 -53.18 3.01
N GLU A 55 9.99 -52.75 4.22
CA GLU A 55 9.15 -51.58 4.47
C GLU A 55 9.88 -50.28 4.11
N LYS A 56 9.31 -49.51 3.20
CA LYS A 56 9.89 -48.30 2.60
C LYS A 56 8.97 -47.10 2.85
N GLY A 57 9.47 -46.07 3.53
CA GLY A 57 8.70 -44.89 3.92
C GLY A 57 8.94 -43.68 3.03
N CYS A 58 7.87 -42.92 2.74
CA CYS A 58 7.95 -41.61 2.10
C CYS A 58 8.34 -40.53 3.12
N VAL A 59 9.64 -40.40 3.36
CA VAL A 59 10.17 -39.52 4.41
C VAL A 59 9.79 -38.05 4.24
N CYS A 60 9.73 -37.56 3.00
CA CYS A 60 9.44 -36.16 2.70
C CYS A 60 8.02 -35.69 3.06
N LEU A 61 7.13 -36.62 3.42
CA LEU A 61 5.79 -36.27 3.95
C LEU A 61 5.85 -35.75 5.40
N LYS A 62 6.91 -36.11 6.14
CA LYS A 62 7.06 -35.80 7.57
C LYS A 62 8.37 -35.11 7.93
N GLU A 63 9.31 -35.08 7.01
CA GLU A 63 10.64 -34.49 7.16
C GLU A 63 10.93 -33.46 6.08
N ILE A 64 11.84 -32.54 6.38
CA ILE A 64 12.30 -31.54 5.42
C ILE A 64 13.24 -32.23 4.43
N CYS A 65 12.78 -32.34 3.19
CA CYS A 65 13.58 -32.85 2.08
C CYS A 65 14.13 -31.73 1.23
N ILE A 66 15.44 -31.75 1.01
CA ILE A 66 16.16 -30.81 0.14
C ILE A 66 16.75 -31.60 -1.03
N LYS A 67 16.80 -31.02 -2.23
CA LYS A 67 17.39 -31.72 -3.39
C LYS A 67 18.89 -31.51 -3.45
N LYS A 68 19.64 -32.60 -3.63
CA LYS A 68 21.04 -32.56 -4.07
C LYS A 68 21.08 -32.78 -5.58
N CYS A 69 21.84 -31.97 -6.33
CA CYS A 69 21.83 -32.05 -7.79
C CYS A 69 22.42 -33.37 -8.32
N CYS A 70 23.48 -33.88 -7.68
CA CYS A 70 24.21 -35.09 -8.02
C CYS A 70 24.19 -36.12 -6.88
N HIS A 71 24.54 -37.36 -7.19
CA HIS A 71 24.68 -38.42 -6.19
C HIS A 71 25.78 -38.10 -5.16
N PHE A 72 25.67 -38.67 -3.95
CA PHE A 72 26.74 -38.56 -2.95
C PHE A 72 28.05 -39.15 -3.50
N GLY A 73 29.18 -38.48 -3.21
CA GLY A 73 30.49 -38.79 -3.83
C GLY A 73 30.68 -38.20 -5.23
N LYS A 74 29.68 -37.50 -5.77
CA LYS A 74 29.76 -36.72 -7.00
C LYS A 74 29.41 -35.26 -6.76
N GLY A 75 30.06 -34.38 -7.51
CA GLY A 75 29.77 -32.96 -7.65
C GLY A 75 29.25 -32.65 -9.06
N TYR A 76 28.74 -31.44 -9.25
CA TYR A 76 28.22 -30.98 -10.53
C TYR A 76 29.28 -30.17 -11.29
N ASP A 77 29.50 -30.46 -12.56
CA ASP A 77 30.37 -29.68 -13.44
C ASP A 77 29.53 -28.86 -14.42
N SER A 78 29.51 -27.55 -14.24
CA SER A 78 28.70 -26.63 -15.05
C SER A 78 29.16 -26.53 -16.51
N ASN A 79 30.40 -26.91 -16.84
CA ASN A 79 30.93 -26.80 -18.21
C ASN A 79 30.40 -27.91 -19.11
N VAL A 80 30.26 -29.11 -18.56
CA VAL A 80 29.80 -30.30 -19.27
C VAL A 80 28.35 -30.67 -18.91
N ASP A 81 27.73 -29.97 -17.96
CA ASP A 81 26.38 -30.26 -17.43
C ASP A 81 26.26 -31.72 -16.91
N GLU A 82 27.32 -32.22 -16.26
CA GLU A 82 27.39 -33.61 -15.79
C GLU A 82 27.85 -33.74 -14.34
N CYS A 83 27.51 -34.87 -13.73
CA CYS A 83 27.92 -35.21 -12.36
C CYS A 83 29.23 -36.02 -12.36
N VAL A 84 30.30 -35.43 -11.84
CA VAL A 84 31.65 -36.02 -11.78
C VAL A 84 32.02 -36.44 -10.37
N PHE A 85 32.92 -37.41 -10.21
CA PHE A 85 33.36 -37.87 -8.88
C PHE A 85 34.24 -36.82 -8.20
N ILE A 86 33.95 -36.53 -6.93
CA ILE A 86 34.71 -35.56 -6.11
C ILE A 86 35.12 -36.19 -4.78
N LYS A 87 36.21 -35.67 -4.19
CA LYS A 87 36.69 -36.11 -2.86
C LYS A 87 36.03 -35.36 -1.71
N ASP A 88 35.55 -34.15 -1.98
CA ASP A 88 35.01 -33.27 -0.95
C ASP A 88 33.66 -33.78 -0.42
N GLN A 89 33.48 -33.69 0.89
CA GLN A 89 32.23 -34.06 1.53
C GLN A 89 31.17 -33.00 1.26
N PHE A 90 29.95 -33.45 0.95
CA PHE A 90 28.81 -32.56 0.83
C PHE A 90 28.26 -32.28 2.23
N ASN A 91 28.28 -31.01 2.66
CA ASN A 91 27.63 -30.54 3.89
C ASN A 91 27.30 -29.04 3.76
N PRO A 92 26.07 -28.67 3.38
CA PRO A 92 25.70 -27.27 3.24
C PRO A 92 25.55 -26.54 4.57
N GLN A 93 25.91 -25.27 4.57
CA GLN A 93 25.67 -24.40 5.71
C GLN A 93 24.19 -24.01 5.77
N ALA A 94 23.59 -24.06 6.96
CA ALA A 94 22.20 -23.69 7.19
C ALA A 94 22.08 -22.56 8.21
N TRP A 95 21.08 -21.70 8.02
CA TRP A 95 20.91 -20.43 8.72
C TRP A 95 19.57 -20.38 9.45
N GLU A 96 19.56 -19.72 10.61
CA GLU A 96 18.36 -19.47 11.41
C GLU A 96 18.08 -17.96 11.45
N GLY A 97 17.25 -17.49 10.52
CA GLY A 97 17.03 -16.05 10.33
C GLY A 97 18.25 -15.37 9.69
N SER A 98 18.72 -14.26 10.27
CA SER A 98 19.90 -13.52 9.80
C SER A 98 21.19 -13.91 10.52
N LEU A 99 21.12 -14.76 11.55
CA LEU A 99 22.29 -15.24 12.26
C LEU A 99 22.81 -16.53 11.60
N MET A 100 24.10 -16.52 11.27
CA MET A 100 24.83 -17.74 10.96
C MET A 100 24.88 -18.54 12.25
N ARG A 101 24.33 -19.75 12.25
CA ARG A 101 24.54 -20.66 13.37
C ARG A 101 25.88 -21.34 13.12
N GLU A 102 26.94 -20.94 13.81
CA GLU A 102 28.23 -21.62 13.65
C GLU A 102 28.53 -22.68 14.71
N VAL A 103 29.18 -23.73 14.19
CA VAL A 103 29.80 -24.92 14.81
C VAL A 103 28.85 -26.00 15.33
N GLY A 104 28.42 -26.90 14.44
CA GLY A 104 27.94 -28.26 14.81
C GLY A 104 26.72 -28.79 14.06
N PHE A 105 25.95 -27.93 13.37
CA PHE A 105 24.81 -28.39 12.58
C PHE A 105 25.31 -29.08 11.30
N ASN A 106 25.20 -30.40 11.28
CA ASN A 106 25.54 -31.19 10.11
C ASN A 106 24.28 -31.33 9.25
N ALA A 107 24.12 -30.42 8.28
CA ALA A 107 22.99 -30.41 7.37
C ALA A 107 22.82 -31.75 6.63
N SER A 108 23.93 -32.42 6.30
CA SER A 108 23.93 -33.77 5.70
C SER A 108 23.41 -34.88 6.62
N LYS A 109 23.41 -34.66 7.93
CA LYS A 109 22.77 -35.55 8.90
C LYS A 109 21.35 -35.11 9.22
N GLU A 110 21.06 -33.82 9.28
CA GLU A 110 19.75 -33.32 9.74
C GLU A 110 18.70 -33.31 8.61
N PHE A 111 19.08 -32.89 7.41
CA PHE A 111 18.18 -32.92 6.25
C PHE A 111 18.20 -34.25 5.52
N ILE A 112 17.08 -34.54 4.86
CA ILE A 112 16.97 -35.67 3.94
C ILE A 112 17.23 -35.15 2.53
N PHE A 113 18.33 -35.59 1.93
CA PHE A 113 18.66 -35.17 0.57
C PHE A 113 18.00 -36.06 -0.46
N ALA A 114 17.03 -35.49 -1.16
CA ALA A 114 16.28 -36.13 -2.22
C ALA A 114 17.10 -36.29 -3.50
N LYS A 115 17.04 -37.50 -4.08
CA LYS A 115 17.76 -37.91 -5.29
C LYS A 115 16.95 -37.58 -6.53
N THR A 116 16.91 -36.32 -6.94
CA THR A 116 16.21 -35.97 -8.18
C THR A 116 16.82 -34.71 -8.80
N ARG A 117 17.14 -34.78 -10.10
CA ARG A 117 17.47 -33.58 -10.87
C ARG A 117 16.32 -32.58 -10.73
N ILE A 118 16.64 -31.31 -10.58
CA ILE A 118 15.63 -30.26 -10.48
C ILE A 118 14.71 -30.33 -11.72
N ASN A 119 13.40 -30.34 -11.50
CA ASN A 119 12.42 -30.41 -12.58
C ASN A 119 11.65 -29.10 -12.60
N CYS A 120 12.09 -28.19 -13.47
CA CYS A 120 11.45 -26.91 -13.67
C CYS A 120 10.27 -27.03 -14.63
N THR A 121 9.29 -26.13 -14.54
CA THR A 121 8.18 -26.11 -15.51
C THR A 121 8.70 -25.66 -16.88
N LYS A 122 7.93 -25.90 -17.95
CA LYS A 122 8.36 -25.58 -19.33
C LYS A 122 8.67 -24.09 -19.57
N ASP A 123 8.17 -23.21 -18.71
CA ASP A 123 8.35 -21.75 -18.79
C ASP A 123 9.47 -21.23 -17.84
N GLU A 124 10.21 -22.15 -17.20
CA GLU A 124 11.31 -21.86 -16.28
C GLU A 124 12.66 -22.26 -16.90
N LYS A 125 13.68 -21.44 -16.70
CA LYS A 125 15.08 -21.72 -17.04
C LYS A 125 15.82 -22.15 -15.78
N ILE A 126 16.77 -23.07 -15.91
CA ILE A 126 17.69 -23.43 -14.82
C ILE A 126 18.83 -22.40 -14.83
N ILE A 127 19.10 -21.78 -13.68
CA ILE A 127 20.18 -20.81 -13.52
C ILE A 127 21.04 -21.22 -12.32
N GLN A 128 22.36 -21.11 -12.45
CA GLN A 128 23.31 -21.28 -11.35
C GLN A 128 23.39 -19.99 -10.53
N ILE A 129 23.27 -20.09 -9.21
CA ILE A 129 23.24 -18.92 -8.34
C ILE A 129 24.57 -18.16 -8.37
N GLY A 130 25.72 -18.85 -8.38
CA GLY A 130 27.04 -18.22 -8.45
C GLY A 130 27.26 -17.28 -9.66
N ASP A 131 26.49 -17.43 -10.74
CA ASP A 131 26.52 -16.51 -11.88
C ASP A 131 25.78 -15.19 -11.59
N ALA A 132 24.85 -15.20 -10.64
CA ALA A 132 24.01 -14.06 -10.28
C ALA A 132 24.43 -13.37 -8.97
N THR A 133 24.77 -14.15 -7.93
CA THR A 133 25.15 -13.65 -6.60
C THR A 133 25.87 -14.73 -5.80
N HIS A 134 26.76 -14.33 -4.89
CA HIS A 134 27.38 -15.23 -3.92
C HIS A 134 26.64 -15.23 -2.58
N ASP A 135 25.68 -14.32 -2.40
CA ASP A 135 24.93 -14.14 -1.16
C ASP A 135 23.65 -14.97 -1.17
N TYR A 136 23.74 -16.23 -0.80
CA TYR A 136 22.57 -17.08 -0.58
C TYR A 136 22.63 -17.83 0.75
N GLN A 137 21.46 -18.13 1.31
CA GLN A 137 21.31 -18.75 2.62
C GLN A 137 20.27 -19.87 2.57
N LEU A 138 20.69 -21.09 2.93
CA LEU A 138 19.77 -22.20 3.16
C LEU A 138 19.17 -22.06 4.57
N THR A 139 17.85 -22.01 4.68
CA THR A 139 17.17 -21.91 5.98
C THR A 139 16.92 -23.28 6.60
N LEU A 140 16.76 -23.32 7.93
CA LEU A 140 16.39 -24.54 8.67
C LEU A 140 15.05 -25.16 8.22
N ASP A 141 14.15 -24.36 7.65
CA ASP A 141 12.88 -24.82 7.07
C ASP A 141 13.04 -25.41 5.65
N GLY A 142 14.28 -25.52 5.15
CA GLY A 142 14.59 -26.05 3.82
C GLY A 142 14.35 -25.09 2.66
N LYS A 143 14.11 -23.80 2.90
CA LYS A 143 14.00 -22.78 1.83
C LYS A 143 15.35 -22.17 1.52
N LEU A 144 15.59 -21.84 0.26
CA LEU A 144 16.79 -21.15 -0.19
C LEU A 144 16.49 -19.66 -0.40
N GLN A 145 17.19 -18.79 0.33
CA GLN A 145 17.10 -17.33 0.17
C GLN A 145 18.28 -16.84 -0.66
N VAL A 146 18.02 -16.18 -1.77
CA VAL A 146 19.04 -15.65 -2.69
C VAL A 146 18.97 -14.13 -2.64
N VAL A 147 20.02 -13.47 -2.16
CA VAL A 147 20.09 -12.02 -2.02
C VAL A 147 20.71 -11.43 -3.29
N ILE A 148 19.93 -10.64 -4.03
CA ILE A 148 20.37 -9.97 -5.25
C ILE A 148 20.45 -8.48 -4.97
N GLU A 149 21.67 -7.98 -4.86
CA GLU A 149 21.98 -6.63 -4.40
C GLU A 149 21.32 -5.50 -5.19
N ASN A 150 21.08 -5.72 -6.48
CA ASN A 150 20.59 -4.73 -7.44
C ASN A 150 19.17 -5.02 -7.94
N ASN A 151 18.50 -6.07 -7.43
CA ASN A 151 17.14 -6.41 -7.84
C ASN A 151 16.13 -5.99 -6.75
N VAL A 152 14.90 -5.76 -7.14
CA VAL A 152 13.80 -5.49 -6.19
C VAL A 152 12.63 -6.43 -6.52
N PRO A 153 12.26 -7.38 -5.64
CA PRO A 153 12.81 -7.59 -4.29
C PRO A 153 14.29 -8.01 -4.29
N GLY A 154 15.02 -7.53 -3.29
CA GLY A 154 16.46 -7.83 -3.11
C GLY A 154 16.71 -9.22 -2.55
N THR A 155 15.67 -10.01 -2.28
CA THR A 155 15.77 -11.41 -1.87
C THR A 155 14.70 -12.24 -2.55
N LEU A 156 15.12 -13.29 -3.25
CA LEU A 156 14.26 -14.32 -3.82
C LEU A 156 14.24 -15.53 -2.89
N ILE A 157 13.06 -16.13 -2.67
CA ILE A 157 12.90 -17.29 -1.78
C ILE A 157 12.40 -18.47 -2.61
N TYR A 158 13.19 -19.55 -2.63
CA TYR A 158 12.86 -20.77 -3.36
C TYR A 158 12.46 -21.89 -2.40
N SER A 159 11.36 -22.57 -2.72
CA SER A 159 10.92 -23.79 -2.04
C SER A 159 11.82 -24.99 -2.41
N PRO A 160 11.93 -26.03 -1.57
CA PRO A 160 12.81 -27.19 -1.81
C PRO A 160 12.62 -27.92 -3.14
N ASP A 161 11.47 -27.77 -3.78
CA ASP A 161 11.18 -28.35 -5.09
C ASP A 161 11.79 -27.56 -6.26
N LYS A 162 12.09 -26.27 -6.06
CA LYS A 162 12.54 -25.28 -7.05
C LYS A 162 14.03 -24.96 -7.02
N TYR A 163 14.81 -25.70 -6.23
CA TYR A 163 16.27 -25.60 -6.25
C TYR A 163 16.93 -26.96 -6.01
N CYS A 164 18.21 -27.09 -6.32
CA CYS A 164 19.08 -28.14 -5.80
C CYS A 164 20.45 -27.56 -5.43
N ILE A 165 21.10 -28.10 -4.40
CA ILE A 165 22.42 -27.65 -3.91
C ILE A 165 23.46 -28.73 -4.21
N ASP A 166 24.67 -28.34 -4.60
CA ASP A 166 25.78 -29.27 -4.75
C ASP A 166 27.15 -28.62 -4.54
N ASN A 167 28.20 -29.44 -4.57
CA ASN A 167 29.58 -29.02 -4.72
C ASN A 167 29.88 -28.93 -6.23
N PHE A 168 30.16 -27.73 -6.70
CA PHE A 168 30.41 -27.41 -8.10
C PHE A 168 31.91 -27.41 -8.38
N VAL A 169 32.31 -28.05 -9.47
CA VAL A 169 33.72 -28.13 -9.88
C VAL A 169 34.08 -26.89 -10.69
N ARG A 170 35.07 -26.10 -10.23
CA ARG A 170 35.63 -24.97 -10.99
C ARG A 170 36.85 -25.40 -11.82
N TYR A 171 37.12 -24.65 -12.88
CA TYR A 171 38.13 -24.98 -13.90
C TYR A 171 39.56 -25.08 -13.32
N GLY A 172 40.34 -26.06 -13.81
CA GLY A 172 41.80 -26.12 -13.66
C GLY A 172 42.32 -26.70 -12.34
N ASP A 173 41.73 -26.31 -11.21
CA ASP A 173 42.10 -26.83 -9.90
C ASP A 173 40.91 -27.64 -9.39
N LYS A 174 41.14 -28.86 -8.86
CA LYS A 174 40.09 -29.76 -8.31
C LYS A 174 39.39 -29.21 -7.05
N VAL A 175 39.21 -27.90 -6.96
CA VAL A 175 38.54 -27.17 -5.90
C VAL A 175 37.05 -27.21 -6.19
N THR A 176 36.28 -27.72 -5.22
CA THR A 176 34.84 -27.64 -5.27
C THR A 176 34.34 -26.43 -4.48
N VAL A 177 33.32 -25.75 -5.02
CA VAL A 177 32.64 -24.63 -4.36
C VAL A 177 31.19 -25.01 -4.17
N GLN A 178 30.63 -24.73 -2.99
CA GLN A 178 29.21 -24.95 -2.78
C GLN A 178 28.39 -23.91 -3.53
N ASP A 179 27.44 -24.38 -4.34
CA ASP A 179 26.54 -23.54 -5.11
C ASP A 179 25.19 -24.26 -5.30
N ALA A 180 24.26 -23.62 -6.00
CA ALA A 180 22.92 -24.14 -6.20
C ALA A 180 22.35 -23.79 -7.57
N LEU A 181 21.55 -24.71 -8.12
CA LEU A 181 20.74 -24.49 -9.31
C LEU A 181 19.32 -24.12 -8.87
N VAL A 182 18.73 -23.10 -9.50
CA VAL A 182 17.34 -22.68 -9.25
C VAL A 182 16.51 -22.68 -10.52
N CYS A 183 15.23 -22.99 -10.38
CA CYS A 183 14.24 -22.75 -11.43
C CYS A 183 13.88 -21.26 -11.44
N PHE A 184 14.30 -20.55 -12.48
CA PHE A 184 13.98 -19.15 -12.69
C PHE A 184 12.97 -19.00 -13.82
N SER A 185 11.75 -18.54 -13.49
CA SER A 185 10.83 -18.05 -14.52
C SER A 185 11.17 -16.59 -14.78
N GLU A 186 11.38 -16.22 -16.05
CA GLU A 186 11.27 -14.81 -16.45
C GLU A 186 9.82 -14.39 -16.18
N THR A 187 9.55 -13.87 -14.98
CA THR A 187 8.29 -13.19 -14.72
C THR A 187 8.20 -12.06 -15.72
N LYS A 188 7.36 -12.21 -16.76
CA LYS A 188 6.94 -11.09 -17.63
C LYS A 188 6.62 -9.93 -16.70
N ARG A 189 7.38 -8.84 -16.81
CA ARG A 189 7.22 -7.64 -15.98
C ARG A 189 5.72 -7.36 -15.85
N PRO A 190 5.15 -7.38 -14.64
CA PRO A 190 3.71 -7.48 -14.50
C PRO A 190 3.08 -6.23 -15.12
N ASN A 191 2.31 -6.41 -16.20
CA ASN A 191 1.50 -5.36 -16.84
C ASN A 191 0.66 -4.57 -15.82
N HIS A 192 0.37 -5.18 -14.67
CA HIS A 192 -0.27 -4.58 -13.50
C HIS A 192 0.46 -3.34 -12.96
N LEU A 193 1.79 -3.31 -12.90
CA LEU A 193 2.52 -2.18 -12.31
C LEU A 193 2.46 -0.94 -13.22
N SER A 194 2.58 -1.14 -14.53
CA SER A 194 2.47 -0.06 -15.52
C SER A 194 1.04 0.50 -15.59
N LEU A 195 0.02 -0.36 -15.55
CA LEU A 195 -1.37 0.05 -15.52
C LEU A 195 -1.68 0.83 -14.22
N SER A 196 -1.25 0.31 -13.07
CA SER A 196 -1.43 0.93 -11.76
C SER A 196 -0.80 2.33 -11.72
N ALA A 197 0.46 2.47 -12.13
CA ALA A 197 1.15 3.76 -12.21
C ALA A 197 0.41 4.76 -13.12
N THR A 198 -0.06 4.30 -14.28
CA THR A 198 -0.81 5.14 -15.23
C THR A 198 -2.12 5.64 -14.60
N CYS A 199 -2.89 4.76 -13.97
CA CYS A 199 -4.12 5.14 -13.29
C CYS A 199 -3.88 6.10 -12.11
N MET A 200 -2.82 5.88 -11.32
CA MET A 200 -2.42 6.80 -10.25
C MET A 200 -2.13 8.21 -10.78
N LEU A 201 -1.40 8.33 -11.91
CA LEU A 201 -1.10 9.62 -12.53
C LEU A 201 -2.35 10.32 -13.06
N VAL A 202 -3.28 9.57 -13.66
CA VAL A 202 -4.60 10.10 -14.06
C VAL A 202 -5.35 10.63 -12.84
N SER A 203 -5.39 9.87 -11.74
CA SER A 203 -6.00 10.35 -10.48
C SER A 203 -5.32 11.60 -9.94
N CYS A 204 -3.98 11.68 -9.99
CA CYS A 204 -3.22 12.85 -9.58
C CYS A 204 -3.65 14.10 -10.36
N PHE A 205 -3.83 13.99 -11.68
CA PHE A 205 -4.32 15.09 -12.52
C PHE A 205 -5.69 15.61 -12.05
N PHE A 206 -6.66 14.73 -11.80
CA PHE A 206 -7.99 15.12 -11.34
C PHE A 206 -8.00 15.67 -9.91
N MET A 207 -7.10 15.19 -9.03
CA MET A 207 -6.93 15.76 -7.69
C MET A 207 -6.40 17.19 -7.76
N ILE A 208 -5.37 17.46 -8.57
CA ILE A 208 -4.84 18.82 -8.77
C ILE A 208 -5.91 19.74 -9.34
N LEU A 209 -6.68 19.27 -10.32
CA LEU A 209 -7.79 20.05 -10.88
C LEU A 209 -8.85 20.38 -9.81
N THR A 210 -9.15 19.44 -8.92
CA THR A 210 -10.05 19.67 -7.78
C THR A 210 -9.48 20.72 -6.82
N VAL A 211 -8.19 20.62 -6.46
CA VAL A 211 -7.50 21.60 -5.60
C VAL A 211 -7.52 22.98 -6.24
N ALA A 212 -7.23 23.09 -7.54
CA ALA A 212 -7.25 24.35 -8.28
C ALA A 212 -8.62 25.04 -8.19
N VAL A 213 -9.71 24.29 -8.37
CA VAL A 213 -11.09 24.82 -8.20
C VAL A 213 -11.34 25.31 -6.77
N TYR A 214 -10.89 24.56 -5.77
CA TYR A 214 -11.07 24.94 -4.36
C TYR A 214 -10.29 26.20 -3.98
N VAL A 215 -9.09 26.37 -4.53
CA VAL A 215 -8.25 27.56 -4.33
C VAL A 215 -8.80 28.76 -5.09
N PHE A 216 -9.33 28.56 -6.31
CA PHE A 216 -9.88 29.61 -7.15
C PHE A 216 -11.18 30.22 -6.60
N LEU A 217 -11.97 29.44 -5.85
CA LEU A 217 -13.22 29.89 -5.23
C LEU A 217 -12.95 30.40 -3.80
N PRO A 218 -13.00 31.72 -3.51
CA PRO A 218 -12.69 32.28 -2.19
C PRO A 218 -13.58 31.70 -1.08
N GLU A 219 -14.86 31.45 -1.40
CA GLU A 219 -15.84 30.84 -0.48
C GLU A 219 -15.41 29.45 0.01
N LEU A 220 -14.66 28.70 -0.80
CA LEU A 220 -14.14 27.38 -0.44
C LEU A 220 -12.78 27.52 0.23
N ARG A 221 -11.86 28.30 -0.36
CA ARG A 221 -10.49 28.50 0.13
C ARG A 221 -10.43 28.98 1.58
N TYR A 222 -11.18 30.01 1.93
CA TYR A 222 -11.12 30.60 3.28
C TYR A 222 -11.99 29.88 4.30
N SER A 223 -12.71 28.83 3.89
CA SER A 223 -13.51 28.02 4.80
C SER A 223 -12.67 26.90 5.42
N VAL A 224 -12.79 26.68 6.73
CA VAL A 224 -12.09 25.56 7.41
C VAL A 224 -12.31 24.20 6.72
N PRO A 225 -13.55 23.82 6.30
CA PRO A 225 -13.76 22.58 5.57
C PRO A 225 -13.05 22.53 4.22
N GLY A 226 -12.94 23.66 3.52
CA GLY A 226 -12.22 23.74 2.25
C GLY A 226 -10.71 23.57 2.43
N MET A 227 -10.14 24.18 3.48
CA MET A 227 -8.71 23.99 3.82
C MET A 227 -8.38 22.54 4.19
N ILE A 228 -9.24 21.91 5.01
CA ILE A 228 -9.11 20.48 5.34
C ILE A 228 -9.17 19.64 4.07
N MET A 229 -10.10 19.94 3.15
CA MET A 229 -10.23 19.22 1.88
C MET A 229 -9.00 19.40 0.98
N ILE A 230 -8.45 20.61 0.88
CA ILE A 230 -7.23 20.89 0.11
C ILE A 230 -6.07 20.09 0.69
N ALA A 231 -5.86 20.14 2.01
CA ALA A 231 -4.78 19.41 2.67
C ALA A 231 -4.92 17.89 2.49
N LEU A 232 -6.13 17.36 2.63
CA LEU A 232 -6.45 15.96 2.36
C LEU A 232 -6.10 15.55 0.93
N LEU A 233 -6.55 16.32 -0.07
CA LEU A 233 -6.29 16.05 -1.48
C LEU A 233 -4.81 16.16 -1.85
N MET A 234 -4.10 17.16 -1.32
CA MET A 234 -2.66 17.31 -1.54
C MET A 234 -1.87 16.15 -0.94
N SER A 235 -2.30 15.62 0.20
CA SER A 235 -1.66 14.46 0.84
C SER A 235 -1.84 13.19 0.03
N PHE A 236 -3.06 12.92 -0.46
CA PHE A 236 -3.31 11.78 -1.34
C PHE A 236 -2.66 11.94 -2.73
N PHE A 237 -2.57 13.17 -3.25
CA PHE A 237 -1.81 13.47 -4.47
C PHE A 237 -0.34 13.11 -4.28
N ALA A 238 0.30 13.58 -3.20
CA ALA A 238 1.70 13.25 -2.93
C ALA A 238 1.90 11.74 -2.80
N ASN A 239 1.02 11.05 -2.07
CA ASN A 239 1.06 9.60 -1.95
C ASN A 239 1.02 8.90 -3.32
N PHE A 240 -0.01 9.16 -4.13
CA PHE A 240 -0.15 8.51 -5.44
C PHE A 240 0.93 8.91 -6.44
N PHE A 241 1.39 10.16 -6.41
CA PHE A 241 2.46 10.64 -7.27
C PHE A 241 3.79 9.93 -6.97
N PHE A 242 4.23 9.94 -5.71
CA PHE A 242 5.48 9.28 -5.33
C PHE A 242 5.38 7.75 -5.46
N MET A 243 4.20 7.17 -5.24
CA MET A 243 3.96 5.74 -5.49
C MET A 243 4.11 5.40 -6.97
N ALA A 244 3.52 6.20 -7.87
CA ALA A 244 3.66 6.02 -9.31
C ALA A 244 5.11 6.21 -9.78
N VAL A 245 5.82 7.22 -9.25
CA VAL A 245 7.26 7.44 -9.51
C VAL A 245 8.06 6.21 -9.09
N MET A 246 7.83 5.69 -7.89
CA MET A 246 8.51 4.48 -7.40
C MET A 246 8.25 3.29 -8.32
N GLN A 247 7.00 3.06 -8.74
CA GLN A 247 6.63 1.99 -9.66
C GLN A 247 7.29 2.13 -11.04
N ILE A 248 7.37 3.35 -11.59
CA ILE A 248 8.03 3.61 -12.88
C ILE A 248 9.53 3.38 -12.79
N LEU A 249 10.17 3.81 -11.71
CA LEU A 249 11.60 3.60 -11.49
C LEU A 249 11.94 2.11 -11.32
N LEU A 250 11.05 1.35 -10.66
CA LEU A 250 11.15 -0.11 -10.59
C LEU A 250 11.01 -0.76 -11.96
N LEU A 251 10.07 -0.32 -12.80
CA LEU A 251 9.91 -0.85 -14.17
C LEU A 251 11.11 -0.56 -15.09
N ARG A 252 11.88 0.48 -14.77
CA ARG A 252 13.07 0.92 -15.52
C ARG A 252 14.37 0.35 -14.95
N ASP A 253 14.31 -0.45 -13.88
CA ASP A 253 15.47 -0.97 -13.14
C ASP A 253 16.47 0.15 -12.75
N ASN A 254 15.96 1.36 -12.47
CA ASN A 254 16.76 2.57 -12.24
C ASN A 254 16.56 3.15 -10.83
N ILE A 255 16.29 2.30 -9.84
CA ILE A 255 16.04 2.71 -8.47
C ILE A 255 17.19 2.29 -7.55
N SER A 256 17.84 3.26 -6.90
CA SER A 256 18.85 2.96 -5.88
C SER A 256 18.18 2.58 -4.55
N ARG A 257 18.88 1.80 -3.71
CA ARG A 257 18.38 1.43 -2.36
C ARG A 257 18.06 2.64 -1.50
N LEU A 258 18.87 3.70 -1.58
CA LEU A 258 18.63 4.95 -0.86
C LEU A 258 17.36 5.64 -1.36
N LEU A 259 17.20 5.78 -2.67
CA LEU A 259 16.02 6.42 -3.26
C LEU A 259 14.74 5.64 -2.93
N CYS A 260 14.79 4.32 -3.00
CA CYS A 260 13.71 3.45 -2.59
C CYS A 260 13.30 3.66 -1.12
N THR A 261 14.28 3.75 -0.22
CA THR A 261 14.03 3.97 1.21
C THR A 261 13.41 5.34 1.45
N VAL A 262 13.94 6.39 0.83
CA VAL A 262 13.41 7.76 0.91
C VAL A 262 11.99 7.82 0.37
N LEU A 263 11.72 7.26 -0.81
CA LEU A 263 10.38 7.20 -1.38
C LEU A 263 9.42 6.46 -0.47
N THR A 264 9.84 5.37 0.16
CA THR A 264 9.01 4.62 1.12
C THR A 264 8.59 5.51 2.30
N PHE A 265 9.50 6.28 2.89
CA PHE A 265 9.14 7.20 3.97
C PHE A 265 8.23 8.34 3.52
N VAL A 266 8.46 8.90 2.33
CA VAL A 266 7.63 9.97 1.77
C VAL A 266 6.21 9.48 1.49
N ILE A 267 6.07 8.31 0.86
CA ILE A 267 4.77 7.67 0.58
C ILE A 267 4.06 7.34 1.89
N TYR A 268 4.77 6.70 2.84
CA TYR A 268 4.24 6.37 4.17
C TYR A 268 3.70 7.61 4.91
N PHE A 269 4.49 8.67 4.95
CA PHE A 269 4.11 9.93 5.59
C PHE A 269 2.89 10.55 4.90
N ALA A 270 2.93 10.73 3.57
CA ALA A 270 1.84 11.33 2.81
C ALA A 270 0.53 10.56 2.97
N MET A 271 0.59 9.23 2.97
CA MET A 271 -0.57 8.39 3.17
C MET A 271 -1.17 8.59 4.57
N ASN A 272 -0.34 8.53 5.64
CA ASN A 272 -0.80 8.74 7.01
C ASN A 272 -1.40 10.14 7.20
N VAL A 273 -0.73 11.18 6.70
CA VAL A 273 -1.26 12.56 6.75
C VAL A 273 -2.65 12.65 6.11
N GLY A 274 -2.88 11.95 4.98
CA GLY A 274 -4.21 11.84 4.38
C GLY A 274 -5.27 11.25 5.32
N PHE A 275 -4.97 10.14 6.00
CA PHE A 275 -5.88 9.53 6.98
C PHE A 275 -6.19 10.43 8.18
N PHE A 276 -5.17 11.11 8.71
CA PHE A 276 -5.36 12.02 9.82
C PHE A 276 -6.16 13.28 9.42
N TRP A 277 -5.99 13.80 8.20
CA TRP A 277 -6.85 14.86 7.68
C TRP A 277 -8.30 14.41 7.50
N LEU A 278 -8.53 13.17 7.05
CA LEU A 278 -9.86 12.58 7.00
C LEU A 278 -10.48 12.49 8.41
N ASN A 279 -9.67 12.14 9.41
CA ASN A 279 -10.08 12.11 10.81
C ASN A 279 -10.45 13.49 11.37
N VAL A 280 -9.62 14.51 11.10
CA VAL A 280 -9.92 15.91 11.41
C VAL A 280 -11.24 16.35 10.76
N MET A 281 -11.48 15.96 9.51
CA MET A 281 -12.70 16.29 8.80
C MET A 281 -13.95 15.70 9.49
N CYS A 282 -13.91 14.41 9.83
CA CYS A 282 -14.99 13.74 10.56
C CYS A 282 -15.24 14.38 11.93
N TYR A 283 -14.17 14.72 12.65
CA TYR A 283 -14.25 15.43 13.93
C TYR A 283 -14.85 16.83 13.79
N ASP A 284 -14.43 17.63 12.80
CA ASP A 284 -14.96 19.00 12.59
C ASP A 284 -16.46 18.99 12.32
N VAL A 285 -16.92 18.04 11.49
CA VAL A 285 -18.34 17.82 11.22
C VAL A 285 -19.07 17.45 12.50
N TRP A 286 -18.57 16.47 13.25
CA TRP A 286 -19.18 16.05 14.52
C TRP A 286 -19.29 17.19 15.53
N LYS A 287 -18.21 17.97 15.71
CA LYS A 287 -18.16 19.11 16.61
C LYS A 287 -19.19 20.18 16.26
N LYS A 288 -19.41 20.46 14.96
CA LYS A 288 -20.46 21.38 14.49
C LYS A 288 -21.86 20.89 14.88
N PHE A 289 -22.16 19.62 14.68
CA PHE A 289 -23.48 19.04 15.03
C PHE A 289 -23.73 18.97 16.53
N ARG A 290 -22.68 18.80 17.33
CA ARG A 290 -22.77 18.87 18.80
C ARG A 290 -23.16 20.27 19.27
N LYS A 291 -22.57 21.31 18.68
CA LYS A 291 -22.81 22.72 19.05
C LYS A 291 -24.21 23.23 18.68
N LEU A 292 -24.91 22.64 17.71
CA LEU A 292 -26.29 23.01 17.33
C LEU A 292 -27.31 22.91 18.50
N LYS A 293 -27.00 22.23 19.61
CA LYS A 293 -27.88 22.13 20.80
C LYS A 293 -27.59 23.21 21.85
N VAL A 294 -26.40 23.81 21.84
CA VAL A 294 -25.89 24.68 22.90
C VAL A 294 -25.74 26.08 22.30
N SER A 295 -26.87 26.74 22.08
CA SER A 295 -26.88 28.19 21.81
C SER A 295 -26.63 28.94 23.12
N THR A 296 -25.45 28.76 23.71
CA THR A 296 -24.89 29.71 24.66
C THR A 296 -23.79 30.46 23.91
N GLY A 297 -23.87 31.79 23.90
CA GLY A 297 -22.98 32.71 23.22
C GLY A 297 -21.53 32.64 23.69
N GLY A 298 -20.86 31.52 23.41
CA GLY A 298 -19.44 31.32 23.64
C GLY A 298 -18.63 31.86 22.49
N VAL A 299 -17.67 32.72 22.82
CA VAL A 299 -16.64 33.31 21.96
C VAL A 299 -16.24 32.33 20.86
N SER A 300 -16.49 32.72 19.60
CA SER A 300 -16.00 31.98 18.44
C SER A 300 -14.48 31.88 18.55
N SER A 301 -13.95 30.68 18.79
CA SER A 301 -12.50 30.47 18.65
C SER A 301 -12.12 30.93 17.26
N ASP A 302 -11.10 31.79 17.16
CA ASP A 302 -10.56 32.22 15.88
C ASP A 302 -10.31 31.00 14.98
N GLU A 303 -10.90 31.01 13.78
CA GLU A 303 -10.84 29.89 12.83
C GLU A 303 -9.38 29.60 12.43
N THR A 304 -8.48 30.58 12.54
CA THR A 304 -7.04 30.43 12.30
C THR A 304 -6.39 29.56 13.37
N THR A 305 -6.63 29.87 14.65
CA THR A 305 -6.17 29.06 15.79
C THR A 305 -6.66 27.62 15.69
N LYS A 306 -7.89 27.41 15.23
CA LYS A 306 -8.46 26.06 15.04
C LYS A 306 -7.75 25.28 13.93
N ILE A 307 -7.49 25.91 12.78
CA ILE A 307 -6.72 25.27 11.70
C ILE A 307 -5.31 24.91 12.17
N LEU A 308 -4.67 25.77 12.98
CA LEU A 308 -3.34 25.51 13.52
C LEU A 308 -3.29 24.21 14.33
N TRP A 309 -4.24 24.02 15.27
CA TRP A 309 -4.33 22.79 16.06
C TRP A 309 -4.65 21.56 15.21
N TYR A 310 -5.51 21.70 14.20
CA TYR A 310 -5.81 20.62 13.26
C TYR A 310 -4.59 20.20 12.45
N SER A 311 -3.82 21.17 11.95
CA SER A 311 -2.56 20.92 11.24
C SER A 311 -1.51 20.28 12.14
N ALA A 312 -1.36 20.76 13.38
CA ALA A 312 -0.42 20.20 14.35
C ALA A 312 -0.70 18.71 14.62
N TYR A 313 -1.97 18.34 14.76
CA TYR A 313 -2.38 16.94 14.89
C TYR A 313 -2.16 16.14 13.60
N ALA A 314 -2.67 16.65 12.47
CA ALA A 314 -2.71 15.89 11.21
C ALA A 314 -1.34 15.70 10.55
N PHE A 315 -0.37 16.60 10.82
CA PHE A 315 1.01 16.42 10.40
C PHE A 315 1.89 15.85 11.50
N GLY A 316 1.72 16.30 12.75
CA GLY A 316 2.61 15.93 13.85
C GLY A 316 2.57 14.43 14.19
N VAL A 317 1.37 13.83 14.27
CA VAL A 317 1.26 12.40 14.58
C VAL A 317 1.90 11.53 13.47
N PRO A 318 1.60 11.74 12.17
CA PRO A 318 2.34 11.07 11.10
C PRO A 318 3.85 11.30 11.12
N THR A 319 4.33 12.51 11.45
CA THR A 319 5.76 12.78 11.58
C THR A 319 6.39 11.90 12.65
N VAL A 320 5.77 11.80 13.84
CA VAL A 320 6.26 10.93 14.92
C VAL A 320 6.27 9.47 14.47
N LEU A 321 5.20 8.98 13.83
CA LEU A 321 5.13 7.61 13.31
C LEU A 321 6.24 7.33 12.28
N THR A 322 6.51 8.27 11.36
CA THR A 322 7.57 8.14 10.36
C THR A 322 8.96 8.15 11.00
N ILE A 323 9.20 9.01 12.01
CA ILE A 323 10.47 9.03 12.75
C ILE A 323 10.67 7.71 13.50
N LEU A 324 9.64 7.17 14.15
CA LEU A 324 9.70 5.87 14.79
C LEU A 324 10.03 4.76 13.79
N LEU A 325 9.40 4.77 12.62
CA LEU A 325 9.71 3.81 11.55
C LEU A 325 11.17 3.92 11.08
N ALA A 326 11.66 5.14 10.87
CA ALA A 326 13.03 5.40 10.43
C ALA A 326 14.06 4.99 11.50
N THR A 327 13.86 5.38 12.75
CA THR A 327 14.76 5.01 13.85
C THR A 327 14.87 3.50 14.03
N LEU A 328 13.76 2.76 13.90
CA LEU A 328 13.78 1.30 13.94
C LEU A 328 14.54 0.69 12.75
N GLU A 329 14.36 1.22 11.55
CA GLU A 329 15.10 0.76 10.35
C GLU A 329 16.61 0.97 10.46
N PHE A 330 17.04 2.07 11.10
CA PHE A 330 18.45 2.42 11.28
C PHE A 330 19.04 2.02 12.65
N SER A 331 18.27 1.35 13.51
CA SER A 331 18.69 0.97 14.86
C SER A 331 19.83 -0.05 14.91
N GLY A 332 20.13 -0.74 13.80
CA GLY A 332 21.16 -1.78 13.74
C GLY A 332 20.81 -3.07 14.48
N LEU A 333 19.57 -3.20 14.99
CA LEU A 333 19.08 -4.44 15.59
C LEU A 333 18.94 -5.50 14.49
N GLU A 334 19.42 -6.71 14.74
CA GLU A 334 19.29 -7.85 13.82
C GLU A 334 18.31 -8.90 14.38
N GLY A 335 17.57 -9.58 13.51
CA GLY A 335 16.71 -10.72 13.87
C GLY A 335 15.43 -10.42 14.67
N HIS A 336 15.17 -9.17 15.07
CA HIS A 336 13.97 -8.83 15.84
C HIS A 336 12.68 -8.77 14.97
N LYS A 337 11.59 -9.42 15.43
CA LYS A 337 10.30 -9.49 14.68
C LYS A 337 9.64 -8.13 14.41
N LEU A 338 9.97 -7.10 15.20
CA LEU A 338 9.47 -5.74 15.01
C LEU A 338 10.26 -4.93 13.98
N LEU A 339 11.36 -5.43 13.42
CA LEU A 339 12.16 -4.66 12.47
C LEU A 339 11.43 -4.47 11.14
N PRO A 340 11.31 -3.23 10.64
CA PRO A 340 10.67 -2.93 9.37
C PRO A 340 11.31 -3.67 8.19
N ASN A 341 12.65 -3.79 8.19
CA ASN A 341 13.47 -4.45 7.18
C ASN A 341 13.27 -3.87 5.76
N LEU A 342 13.10 -2.55 5.66
CA LEU A 342 12.83 -1.83 4.41
C LEU A 342 14.00 -1.94 3.43
N ARG A 343 15.25 -2.02 3.92
CA ARG A 343 16.44 -2.11 3.07
C ARG A 343 16.74 -3.51 2.51
N ARG A 344 16.15 -4.58 3.07
CA ARG A 344 16.58 -5.96 2.80
C ARG A 344 15.63 -6.76 1.89
N LYS A 345 14.34 -6.44 1.84
CA LYS A 345 13.33 -7.31 1.19
C LYS A 345 12.73 -6.73 -0.09
N THR A 346 12.06 -5.59 -0.01
CA THR A 346 11.24 -5.02 -1.10
C THR A 346 11.34 -3.50 -1.09
N CYS A 347 11.14 -2.88 -2.24
CA CYS A 347 10.89 -1.45 -2.26
C CYS A 347 9.46 -1.19 -1.83
N PHE A 348 9.29 -0.60 -0.64
CA PHE A 348 8.07 -0.47 0.17
C PHE A 348 7.86 -1.54 1.26
N ILE A 349 7.06 -1.18 2.27
CA ILE A 349 6.80 -1.96 3.47
C ILE A 349 6.05 -3.26 3.12
N SER A 350 6.61 -4.41 3.50
CA SER A 350 6.03 -5.73 3.21
C SER A 350 5.93 -6.63 4.45
N GLY A 351 5.18 -7.73 4.31
CA GLY A 351 5.00 -8.74 5.36
C GLY A 351 4.40 -8.21 6.66
N THR A 352 4.85 -8.75 7.80
CA THR A 352 4.35 -8.40 9.13
C THR A 352 4.56 -6.93 9.48
N SER A 353 5.66 -6.32 9.01
CA SER A 353 5.94 -4.89 9.21
C SER A 353 4.85 -4.01 8.61
N LYS A 354 4.27 -4.40 7.47
CA LYS A 354 3.15 -3.69 6.84
C LYS A 354 1.92 -3.70 7.74
N MET A 355 1.61 -4.84 8.36
CA MET A 355 0.48 -4.96 9.29
C MET A 355 0.64 -4.05 10.52
N ILE A 356 1.84 -4.04 11.09
CA ILE A 356 2.12 -3.29 12.32
C ILE A 356 2.20 -1.79 12.04
N TYR A 357 3.06 -1.36 11.12
CA TYR A 357 3.39 0.06 10.97
C TYR A 357 2.45 0.82 10.03
N LEU A 358 1.89 0.14 9.02
CA LEU A 358 1.03 0.76 8.02
C LEU A 358 -0.44 0.59 8.42
N TYR A 359 -0.92 -0.65 8.53
CA TYR A 359 -2.34 -0.91 8.68
C TYR A 359 -2.86 -0.64 10.09
N THR A 360 -2.05 -0.78 11.15
CA THR A 360 -2.53 -0.52 12.52
C THR A 360 -2.93 0.96 12.74
N PRO A 361 -2.09 1.96 12.41
CA PRO A 361 -2.50 3.37 12.49
C PRO A 361 -3.69 3.71 11.57
N MET A 362 -3.74 3.13 10.37
CA MET A 362 -4.86 3.31 9.44
C MET A 362 -6.16 2.75 10.00
N LEU A 363 -6.16 1.54 10.55
CA LEU A 363 -7.34 0.91 11.14
C LEU A 363 -7.85 1.69 12.34
N LEU A 364 -6.94 2.17 13.19
CA LEU A 364 -7.32 3.01 14.34
C LEU A 364 -8.00 4.30 13.88
N THR A 365 -7.43 5.00 12.90
CA THR A 365 -8.03 6.24 12.37
C THR A 365 -9.35 5.98 11.64
N CYS A 366 -9.44 4.91 10.85
CA CYS A 366 -10.69 4.47 10.21
C CYS A 366 -11.78 4.15 11.25
N PHE A 367 -11.44 3.44 12.32
CA PHE A 367 -12.37 3.14 13.40
C PHE A 367 -12.91 4.43 14.05
N LEU A 368 -12.02 5.37 14.39
CA LEU A 368 -12.43 6.67 14.95
C LEU A 368 -13.34 7.46 13.99
N ASN A 369 -13.09 7.38 12.68
CA ASN A 369 -13.95 8.01 11.68
C ASN A 369 -15.36 7.40 11.65
N VAL A 370 -15.46 6.07 11.72
CA VAL A 370 -16.75 5.37 11.82
C VAL A 370 -17.51 5.81 13.07
N VAL A 371 -16.82 5.91 14.22
CA VAL A 371 -17.42 6.40 15.47
C VAL A 371 -17.96 7.82 15.32
N PHE A 372 -17.17 8.76 14.79
CA PHE A 372 -17.64 10.13 14.57
C PHE A 372 -18.86 10.19 13.66
N ILE A 373 -18.87 9.41 12.58
CA ILE A 373 -20.00 9.38 11.64
C ILE A 373 -21.23 8.78 12.28
N ALA A 374 -21.10 7.68 13.02
CA ALA A 374 -22.20 7.09 13.77
C ALA A 374 -22.82 8.10 14.73
N LEU A 375 -21.98 8.83 15.49
CA LEU A 375 -22.44 9.89 16.39
C LEU A 375 -23.19 11.01 15.65
N VAL A 376 -22.72 11.41 14.47
CA VAL A 376 -23.43 12.43 13.68
C VAL A 376 -24.74 11.91 13.10
N ILE A 377 -24.78 10.67 12.60
CA ILE A 377 -26.02 10.05 12.10
C ILE A 377 -27.06 9.98 13.22
N ILE A 378 -26.69 9.46 14.39
CA ILE A 378 -27.56 9.41 15.57
C ILE A 378 -28.07 10.81 15.90
N ARG A 379 -27.20 11.81 15.88
CA ARG A 379 -27.56 13.20 16.18
C ARG A 379 -28.55 13.77 15.17
N ILE A 380 -28.37 13.49 13.88
CA ILE A 380 -29.28 13.95 12.82
C ILE A 380 -30.64 13.28 12.96
N LEU A 381 -30.69 11.98 13.27
CA LEU A 381 -31.93 11.27 13.53
C LEU A 381 -32.68 11.86 14.74
N GLN A 382 -31.95 12.22 15.81
CA GLN A 382 -32.52 12.91 16.96
C GLN A 382 -33.09 14.29 16.60
N ILE A 383 -32.34 15.12 15.85
CA ILE A 383 -32.80 16.46 15.44
C ILE A 383 -34.04 16.34 14.55
N LYS A 384 -34.05 15.43 13.57
CA LYS A 384 -35.23 15.19 12.72
C LYS A 384 -36.46 14.76 13.53
N LYS A 385 -36.28 13.98 14.61
CA LYS A 385 -37.36 13.54 15.49
C LYS A 385 -37.86 14.66 16.41
N GLN A 386 -36.97 15.56 16.88
CA GLN A 386 -37.28 16.62 17.84
C GLN A 386 -37.72 17.94 17.19
N THR A 387 -37.35 18.20 15.94
CA THR A 387 -37.65 19.47 15.26
C THR A 387 -37.63 19.29 13.73
N GLN A 388 -38.65 19.76 13.01
CA GLN A 388 -38.60 19.83 11.53
C GLN A 388 -37.53 20.82 11.01
N ARG A 389 -36.85 21.57 11.89
CA ARG A 389 -35.87 22.61 11.55
C ARG A 389 -34.43 22.09 11.40
N LEU A 390 -34.21 20.99 10.69
CA LEU A 390 -32.88 20.75 10.14
C LEU A 390 -32.72 21.65 8.91
N GLN A 391 -31.84 22.66 8.96
CA GLN A 391 -31.61 23.50 7.80
C GLN A 391 -31.16 22.62 6.62
N ARG A 392 -31.91 22.69 5.51
CA ARG A 392 -31.68 21.89 4.29
C ARG A 392 -30.24 22.02 3.78
N LYS A 393 -29.59 23.17 4.04
CA LYS A 393 -28.19 23.45 3.72
C LYS A 393 -27.19 22.64 4.56
N ASP A 394 -27.43 22.47 5.86
CA ASP A 394 -26.53 21.70 6.74
C ASP A 394 -26.66 20.20 6.51
N ALA A 395 -27.87 19.71 6.22
CA ALA A 395 -28.10 18.34 5.79
C ALA A 395 -27.39 18.01 4.45
N GLN A 396 -27.44 18.93 3.48
CA GLN A 396 -26.76 18.77 2.20
C GLN A 396 -25.23 18.79 2.34
N ARG A 397 -24.68 19.68 3.17
CA ARG A 397 -23.24 19.70 3.48
C ARG A 397 -22.81 18.39 4.13
N PHE A 398 -23.59 17.89 5.08
CA PHE A 398 -23.31 16.62 5.76
C PHE A 398 -23.29 15.40 4.84
N LEU A 399 -24.28 15.28 3.95
CA LEU A 399 -24.33 14.18 2.98
C LEU A 399 -23.08 14.13 2.08
N VAL A 400 -22.46 15.26 1.81
CA VAL A 400 -21.19 15.30 1.06
C VAL A 400 -20.05 14.70 1.89
N PHE A 401 -19.96 14.99 3.19
CA PHE A 401 -18.94 14.42 4.07
C PHE A 401 -19.12 12.91 4.28
N ILE A 402 -20.36 12.42 4.46
CA ILE A 402 -20.62 10.96 4.47
C ILE A 402 -20.17 10.34 3.17
N LYS A 403 -20.56 10.91 2.02
CA LYS A 403 -20.20 10.34 0.71
C LYS A 403 -18.69 10.30 0.52
N LEU A 404 -17.98 11.33 0.96
CA LEU A 404 -16.52 11.35 0.94
C LEU A 404 -15.91 10.28 1.82
N PHE A 405 -16.44 10.09 3.05
CA PHE A 405 -15.97 9.03 3.93
C PHE A 405 -16.25 7.65 3.36
N ILE A 406 -17.42 7.40 2.80
CA ILE A 406 -17.73 6.12 2.17
C ILE A 406 -16.80 5.89 0.98
N LEU A 407 -16.58 6.91 0.14
CA LEU A 407 -15.67 6.78 -1.00
C LEU A 407 -14.22 6.51 -0.57
N THR A 408 -13.74 7.16 0.48
CA THR A 408 -12.34 7.05 0.90
C THR A 408 -12.16 5.92 1.90
N GLY A 409 -12.87 5.92 3.02
CA GLY A 409 -12.76 4.94 4.09
C GLY A 409 -13.16 3.51 3.72
N PHE A 410 -14.16 3.30 2.84
CA PHE A 410 -14.57 1.95 2.44
C PHE A 410 -13.46 1.24 1.67
N SER A 411 -12.77 1.92 0.74
CA SER A 411 -11.72 1.28 -0.05
C SER A 411 -10.53 0.83 0.78
N TRP A 412 -10.19 1.57 1.83
CA TRP A 412 -9.13 1.20 2.75
C TRP A 412 -9.48 0.00 3.63
N ILE A 413 -10.77 -0.24 3.92
CA ILE A 413 -11.20 -1.47 4.61
C ILE A 413 -10.96 -2.69 3.69
N PHE A 414 -11.28 -2.57 2.40
CA PHE A 414 -10.98 -3.64 1.43
C PHE A 414 -9.47 -3.88 1.28
N GLU A 415 -8.63 -2.83 1.35
CA GLU A 415 -7.17 -2.96 1.34
C GLU A 415 -6.59 -3.67 2.57
N VAL A 416 -7.30 -3.63 3.69
CA VAL A 416 -6.89 -4.39 4.88
C VAL A 416 -7.35 -5.84 4.74
N ILE A 417 -8.59 -6.06 4.31
CA ILE A 417 -9.13 -7.40 4.09
C ILE A 417 -8.28 -8.15 3.05
N SER A 418 -7.89 -7.46 1.97
CA SER A 418 -7.00 -7.99 0.93
C SER A 418 -5.67 -8.47 1.52
N ALA A 419 -5.10 -7.75 2.48
CA ALA A 419 -3.84 -8.11 3.13
C ALA A 419 -3.93 -9.35 4.03
N PHE A 420 -5.10 -9.63 4.61
CA PHE A 420 -5.32 -10.83 5.43
C PHE A 420 -5.58 -12.08 4.60
N TYR A 421 -6.05 -11.93 3.36
CA TYR A 421 -6.44 -13.03 2.48
C TYR A 421 -5.69 -12.99 1.14
N PRO A 422 -4.36 -13.28 1.14
CA PRO A 422 -3.54 -13.14 -0.05
C PRO A 422 -3.80 -14.17 -1.16
N GLU A 423 -4.53 -15.24 -0.86
CA GLU A 423 -4.84 -16.31 -1.81
C GLU A 423 -5.95 -15.93 -2.81
N TYR A 424 -6.62 -14.79 -2.63
CA TYR A 424 -7.72 -14.33 -3.48
C TYR A 424 -7.27 -13.21 -4.43
N GLU A 425 -6.59 -13.58 -5.51
CA GLU A 425 -6.03 -12.64 -6.51
C GLU A 425 -7.06 -11.65 -7.11
N TYR A 426 -8.33 -12.06 -7.24
CA TYR A 426 -9.39 -11.22 -7.81
C TYR A 426 -9.78 -10.05 -6.90
N SER A 427 -9.68 -10.21 -5.58
CA SER A 427 -10.06 -9.17 -4.61
C SER A 427 -9.09 -7.99 -4.62
N TRP A 428 -7.81 -8.24 -4.93
CA TRP A 428 -6.76 -7.21 -4.98
C TRP A 428 -6.95 -6.29 -6.18
N ARG A 429 -7.23 -6.85 -7.35
CA ARG A 429 -7.42 -6.06 -8.59
C ARG A 429 -8.58 -5.09 -8.51
N PHE A 430 -9.70 -5.50 -7.92
CA PHE A 430 -10.86 -4.62 -7.76
C PHE A 430 -10.57 -3.47 -6.81
N THR A 431 -9.91 -3.76 -5.69
CA THR A 431 -9.60 -2.76 -4.66
C THR A 431 -8.55 -1.77 -5.15
N ASP A 432 -7.48 -2.27 -5.79
CA ASP A 432 -6.47 -1.44 -6.43
C ASP A 432 -7.09 -0.54 -7.49
N ALA A 433 -7.93 -1.09 -8.38
CA ALA A 433 -8.61 -0.32 -9.43
C ALA A 433 -9.49 0.79 -8.85
N TYR A 434 -10.23 0.51 -7.77
CA TYR A 434 -11.03 1.51 -7.09
C TYR A 434 -10.16 2.62 -6.48
N ASN A 435 -9.08 2.25 -5.79
CA ASN A 435 -8.16 3.19 -5.14
C ASN A 435 -7.47 4.11 -6.16
N VAL A 436 -6.99 3.57 -7.28
CA VAL A 436 -6.37 4.38 -8.34
C VAL A 436 -7.37 5.24 -9.11
N LEU A 437 -8.68 5.01 -8.99
CA LEU A 437 -9.74 5.88 -9.55
C LEU A 437 -10.27 6.91 -8.54
N LEU A 438 -9.82 6.86 -7.28
CA LEU A 438 -10.32 7.72 -6.21
C LEU A 438 -10.23 9.21 -6.57
N GLY A 439 -9.15 9.66 -7.23
CA GLY A 439 -9.00 11.05 -7.66
C GLY A 439 -10.07 11.50 -8.65
N VAL A 440 -10.43 10.62 -9.60
CA VAL A 440 -11.51 10.86 -10.58
C VAL A 440 -12.86 10.95 -9.87
N LEU A 441 -13.14 10.02 -8.95
CA LEU A 441 -14.40 9.98 -8.20
C LEU A 441 -14.59 11.24 -7.34
N LEU A 442 -13.51 11.74 -6.71
CA LEU A 442 -13.53 12.98 -5.94
C LEU A 442 -13.80 14.19 -6.83
N PHE A 443 -13.14 14.29 -8.00
CA PHE A 443 -13.39 15.37 -8.94
C PHE A 443 -14.87 15.44 -9.38
N ILE A 444 -15.44 14.29 -9.77
CA ILE A 444 -16.86 14.20 -10.14
C ILE A 444 -17.76 14.61 -8.97
N MET A 445 -17.45 14.17 -7.75
CA MET A 445 -18.24 14.46 -6.56
C MET A 445 -18.23 15.94 -6.19
N PHE A 446 -17.10 16.63 -6.28
CA PHE A 446 -16.94 17.98 -5.73
C PHE A 446 -17.02 19.08 -6.79
N VAL A 447 -16.46 18.85 -7.98
CA VAL A 447 -16.37 19.85 -9.04
C VAL A 447 -17.53 19.76 -10.02
N CYS A 448 -17.85 18.56 -10.52
CA CYS A 448 -18.88 18.36 -11.56
C CYS A 448 -20.33 18.59 -11.10
N LYS A 449 -20.56 19.22 -9.94
CA LYS A 449 -21.89 19.62 -9.47
C LYS A 449 -22.33 20.89 -10.18
N LYS A 450 -23.56 20.91 -10.71
CA LYS A 450 -24.19 22.10 -11.33
C LYS A 450 -23.97 23.40 -10.55
N LYS A 451 -24.12 23.34 -9.21
CA LYS A 451 -23.90 24.50 -8.33
C LYS A 451 -22.44 24.97 -8.30
N THR A 452 -21.48 24.05 -8.27
CA THR A 452 -20.05 24.37 -8.29
C THR A 452 -19.65 24.93 -9.66
N LEU A 453 -20.08 24.29 -10.75
CA LEU A 453 -19.86 24.78 -12.11
C LEU A 453 -20.45 26.17 -12.34
N ALA A 454 -21.65 26.45 -11.84
CA ALA A 454 -22.25 27.79 -11.91
C ALA A 454 -21.44 28.85 -11.15
N LYS A 455 -20.87 28.50 -9.98
CA LYS A 455 -19.97 29.38 -9.23
C LYS A 455 -18.66 29.64 -9.99
N ILE A 456 -18.10 28.61 -10.61
CA ILE A 456 -16.90 28.73 -11.45
C ILE A 456 -17.20 29.66 -12.63
N ALA A 457 -18.29 29.43 -13.37
CA ALA A 457 -18.67 30.27 -14.50
C ALA A 457 -18.92 31.73 -14.09
N LYS A 458 -19.59 31.96 -12.96
CA LYS A 458 -19.76 33.31 -12.41
C LYS A 458 -18.42 33.97 -12.08
N ARG A 459 -17.54 33.27 -11.35
CA ARG A 459 -16.23 33.80 -10.96
C ARG A 459 -15.34 34.04 -12.18
N TYR A 460 -15.38 33.17 -13.18
CA TYR A 460 -14.67 33.33 -14.44
C TYR A 460 -15.12 34.60 -15.16
N ARG A 461 -16.44 34.82 -15.33
CA ARG A 461 -16.98 36.05 -15.92
C ARG A 461 -16.60 37.30 -15.16
N THR A 462 -16.61 37.28 -13.82
CA THR A 462 -16.23 38.47 -13.02
C THR A 462 -14.73 38.74 -13.03
N THR A 463 -13.89 37.70 -13.12
CA THR A 463 -12.42 37.86 -13.03
C THR A 463 -11.79 38.09 -14.41
N TRP A 464 -12.34 37.46 -15.45
CA TRP A 464 -11.78 37.43 -16.79
C TRP A 464 -12.72 38.00 -17.87
N GLY A 465 -14.02 38.16 -17.59
CA GLY A 465 -14.98 38.73 -18.56
C GLY A 465 -14.83 40.23 -18.81
N HIS A 466 -13.91 40.91 -18.13
CA HIS A 466 -13.49 42.27 -18.46
C HIS A 466 -12.43 42.33 -19.58
N LEU A 467 -11.78 41.20 -19.91
CA LEU A 467 -10.80 41.12 -21.01
C LEU A 467 -11.46 40.92 -22.38
N ASP A 468 -12.72 40.49 -22.41
CA ASP A 468 -13.51 40.27 -23.63
C ASP A 468 -14.49 41.42 -23.95
N ALA A 469 -14.44 42.54 -23.21
CA ALA A 469 -15.27 43.70 -23.50
C ALA A 469 -14.71 44.45 -24.72
N PRO A 470 -15.48 44.61 -25.82
CA PRO A 470 -15.06 45.47 -26.92
C PRO A 470 -14.86 46.89 -26.39
N LEU A 471 -13.73 47.51 -26.74
CA LEU A 471 -13.48 48.94 -26.55
C LEU A 471 -14.69 49.71 -27.08
N THR A 472 -15.55 50.18 -26.18
CA THR A 472 -16.64 51.07 -26.53
C THR A 472 -16.02 52.46 -26.64
N PRO A 473 -16.22 53.21 -27.74
CA PRO A 473 -15.67 54.56 -27.86
C PRO A 473 -16.26 55.45 -26.78
N THR A 474 -15.39 56.17 -26.08
CA THR A 474 -15.72 57.26 -25.15
C THR A 474 -16.68 58.25 -25.81
N PRO A 475 -17.74 58.74 -25.15
CA PRO A 475 -18.53 59.84 -25.68
C PRO A 475 -17.67 61.11 -25.62
N GLU A 476 -17.36 61.68 -26.79
CA GLU A 476 -16.83 63.04 -26.87
C GLU A 476 -17.84 64.01 -26.26
N THR A 477 -17.37 64.79 -25.28
CA THR A 477 -18.14 65.90 -24.72
C THR A 477 -18.05 67.06 -25.68
N THR A 478 -19.05 67.22 -26.55
CA THR A 478 -19.17 68.42 -27.39
C THR A 478 -19.76 69.55 -26.54
N THR A 479 -18.88 70.43 -26.08
CA THR A 479 -19.24 71.78 -25.62
C THR A 479 -19.81 72.57 -26.79
N THR A 480 -21.11 72.87 -26.74
CA THR A 480 -21.72 73.89 -27.60
C THR A 480 -22.18 75.04 -26.72
N THR A 481 -21.43 76.13 -26.77
CA THR A 481 -21.79 77.46 -26.29
C THR A 481 -23.08 77.93 -26.96
N THR A 482 -24.04 78.42 -26.18
CA THR A 482 -25.12 79.26 -26.70
C THR A 482 -25.44 80.35 -25.67
N SER A 483 -25.48 81.58 -26.19
CA SER A 483 -25.58 82.87 -25.52
C SER A 483 -26.94 83.15 -24.88
N THR A 484 -26.89 83.78 -23.71
CA THR A 484 -27.81 84.71 -23.00
C THR A 484 -28.96 85.35 -23.80
N PRO A 485 -30.10 85.76 -23.17
CA PRO A 485 -30.11 86.55 -21.92
C PRO A 485 -31.13 86.17 -20.83
N GLU A 486 -30.67 86.29 -19.58
CA GLU A 486 -31.50 86.39 -18.38
C GLU A 486 -31.87 87.86 -18.11
N THR A 487 -33.16 88.07 -17.87
CA THR A 487 -33.74 89.29 -17.32
C THR A 487 -33.58 89.29 -15.80
N THR A 488 -32.93 90.34 -15.30
CA THR A 488 -32.87 90.78 -13.90
C THR A 488 -34.25 90.91 -13.25
N ASN A 489 -34.39 90.46 -12.00
CA ASN A 489 -34.75 91.32 -10.86
C ASN A 489 -34.85 90.59 -9.50
N VAL A 490 -34.62 91.40 -8.45
CA VAL A 490 -35.01 91.27 -7.03
C VAL A 490 -33.99 90.68 -6.03
N SER A 491 -32.98 91.49 -5.72
CA SER A 491 -32.76 92.21 -4.45
C SER A 491 -33.14 91.62 -3.06
N LEU A 492 -32.18 91.87 -2.13
CA LEU A 492 -32.29 92.28 -0.71
C LEU A 492 -32.13 91.25 0.42
N PHE A 493 -31.07 91.54 1.20
CA PHE A 493 -30.95 91.52 2.67
C PHE A 493 -30.84 90.18 3.41
N GLY A 494 -29.64 89.95 3.97
CA GLY A 494 -29.41 90.38 5.35
C GLY A 494 -29.16 89.31 6.42
N ARG A 495 -28.00 89.47 7.06
CA ARG A 495 -27.63 89.15 8.47
C ARG A 495 -27.19 87.73 8.85
N HIS A 496 -25.90 87.69 9.21
CA HIS A 496 -25.29 87.03 10.36
C HIS A 496 -26.25 86.68 11.52
N THR A 497 -26.14 85.46 12.07
CA THR A 497 -25.41 85.21 13.34
C THR A 497 -25.27 83.71 13.64
N THR A 498 -24.04 83.35 14.01
CA THR A 498 -23.56 82.32 14.95
C THR A 498 -24.57 81.53 15.80
N ALA A 499 -24.33 80.22 15.96
CA ALA A 499 -24.04 79.61 17.26
C ALA A 499 -23.54 78.17 17.11
N ASN A 500 -22.63 77.81 18.00
CA ASN A 500 -21.86 76.58 18.10
C ASN A 500 -22.39 75.78 19.30
N ILE A 501 -22.26 74.45 19.21
CA ILE A 501 -22.08 73.46 20.30
C ILE A 501 -23.34 72.96 21.06
N GLU A 502 -23.35 71.61 21.20
CA GLU A 502 -24.23 70.67 21.91
C GLU A 502 -25.52 70.19 21.22
#